data_AF-A0A3A0DBX2-F1
#
_entry.id   AF-A0A3A0DBX2-F1
#
_cell.length_a   1.000
_cell.length_b   1.000
_cell.length_c   1.000
_cell.angle_alpha   90.00
_cell.angle_beta   90.00
_cell.angle_gamma   90.00
#
_symmetry.space_group_name_H-M   'P 1'
#
loop_
_entity.id
_entity.type
_entity.pdbx_description
1 polymer ?
#
loop_
_entity_poly.entity_id
_entity_poly.type
_entity_poly.pdbx_seq_one_letter_code
_entity_poly.pdbx_strand_id
1 'polypeptide(L)'
;MQKTCIDLKERFGHKFKIGKDPAYAAEYGPNAWTHDPWLLTLECRNGHIYPHGGDYLAAATRGWGTVATALAKLPCVEVVQDGADGINAKFHVKDFAAVAEVMKPRRKRKLTDEQRAKLVAAGAVHRFQSGPDAARAR
;
A
#
# COMPACT_ATOMS: atom_id res chain seq x y z
N MET A 1 19.07 18.98 -3.98
CA MET A 1 17.87 19.06 -3.11
C MET A 1 17.39 17.64 -2.85
N GLN A 2 17.37 17.17 -1.61
CA GLN A 2 16.72 15.89 -1.31
C GLN A 2 15.25 16.01 -1.74
N LYS A 3 14.80 15.16 -2.66
CA LYS A 3 13.38 15.05 -2.99
C LYS A 3 12.70 14.52 -1.72
N THR A 4 12.12 15.40 -0.93
CA THR A 4 11.26 15.03 0.18
C THR A 4 10.19 14.08 -0.37
N CYS A 5 10.06 12.92 0.25
CA CYS A 5 9.11 11.88 -0.15
C CYS A 5 8.29 11.50 1.07
N ILE A 6 6.97 11.43 0.91
CA ILE A 6 6.10 10.98 1.98
C ILE A 6 6.25 9.47 2.11
N ASP A 7 6.73 9.02 3.27
CA ASP A 7 6.70 7.60 3.61
C ASP A 7 5.27 7.15 3.95
N LEU A 8 4.66 6.38 3.03
CA LEU A 8 3.30 5.85 3.21
C LEU A 8 3.21 4.83 4.34
N LYS A 9 4.28 4.07 4.61
CA LYS A 9 4.31 3.07 5.67
C LYS A 9 4.29 3.73 7.03
N GLU A 10 5.10 4.76 7.24
CA GLU A 10 5.10 5.55 8.47
C GLU A 10 3.79 6.29 8.66
N ARG A 11 3.33 7.00 7.63
CA ARG A 11 2.17 7.89 7.74
C ARG A 11 0.83 7.15 7.79
N PHE A 12 0.69 6.06 7.04
CA PHE A 12 -0.61 5.40 6.81
C PHE A 12 -0.61 3.89 7.10
N GLY A 13 0.56 3.26 7.24
CA GLY A 13 0.70 1.80 7.36
C GLY A 13 0.14 1.18 8.64
N HIS A 14 -0.19 1.99 9.65
CA HIS A 14 -0.92 1.55 10.84
C HIS A 14 -2.41 1.30 10.58
N LYS A 15 -2.99 1.95 9.55
CA LYS A 15 -4.42 1.94 9.23
C LYS A 15 -4.73 1.22 7.92
N PHE A 16 -3.89 1.39 6.91
CA PHE A 16 -4.13 0.92 5.56
C PHE A 16 -3.10 -0.11 5.09
N LYS A 17 -3.47 -0.88 4.06
CA LYS A 17 -2.60 -1.86 3.44
C LYS A 17 -1.61 -1.15 2.52
N ILE A 18 -0.33 -1.39 2.77
CA ILE A 18 0.79 -0.92 1.95
C ILE A 18 1.17 -2.05 0.98
N GLY A 19 1.23 -1.73 -0.30
CA GLY A 19 1.79 -2.54 -1.37
C GLY A 19 3.13 -1.98 -1.86
N LYS A 20 3.67 -2.62 -2.88
CA LYS A 20 4.88 -2.19 -3.60
C LYS A 20 4.49 -1.93 -5.05
N ASP A 21 5.10 -0.92 -5.65
CA ASP A 21 5.00 -0.67 -7.09
C ASP A 21 5.62 -1.85 -7.86
N PRO A 22 5.09 -2.24 -9.04
CA PRO A 22 5.72 -3.25 -9.90
C PRO A 22 7.21 -2.99 -10.19
N ALA A 23 7.63 -1.73 -10.28
CA ALA A 23 9.02 -1.34 -10.46
C ALA A 23 9.93 -1.78 -9.30
N TYR A 24 9.38 -1.97 -8.09
CA TYR A 24 10.15 -2.44 -6.94
C TYR A 24 10.89 -3.76 -7.22
N ALA A 25 10.19 -4.72 -7.80
CA ALA A 25 10.79 -6.02 -8.11
C ALA A 25 11.81 -5.92 -9.27
N ALA A 26 11.61 -4.97 -10.19
CA ALA A 26 12.54 -4.72 -11.28
C ALA A 26 13.84 -4.04 -10.78
N GLU A 27 13.74 -3.13 -9.80
CA GLU A 27 14.89 -2.42 -9.27
C GLU A 27 15.72 -3.26 -8.29
N TYR A 28 15.06 -3.98 -7.38
CA TYR A 28 15.76 -4.65 -6.29
C TYR A 28 15.77 -6.18 -6.40
N GLY A 29 14.93 -6.75 -7.26
CA GLY A 29 14.71 -8.20 -7.38
C GLY A 29 13.53 -8.71 -6.54
N PRO A 30 13.04 -9.93 -6.82
CA PRO A 30 11.78 -10.45 -6.26
C PRO A 30 11.82 -10.70 -4.74
N ASN A 31 13.00 -10.92 -4.17
CA ASN A 31 13.19 -11.23 -2.75
C ASN A 31 13.85 -10.09 -1.96
N ALA A 32 13.97 -8.91 -2.55
CA ALA A 32 14.63 -7.79 -1.90
C ALA A 32 13.79 -7.21 -0.76
N TRP A 33 14.50 -6.80 0.29
CA TRP A 33 13.91 -6.19 1.47
C TRP A 33 14.48 -4.79 1.73
N THR A 34 14.55 -3.99 0.67
CA THR A 34 14.97 -2.58 0.72
C THR A 34 13.78 -1.69 1.06
N HIS A 35 13.95 -0.78 2.01
CA HIS A 35 12.91 0.21 2.31
C HIS A 35 13.08 1.43 1.40
N ASP A 36 12.28 1.49 0.33
CA ASP A 36 12.24 2.63 -0.59
C ASP A 36 10.83 3.25 -0.61
N PRO A 37 10.64 4.42 0.03
CA PRO A 37 9.35 5.10 0.08
C PRO A 37 8.73 5.38 -1.28
N TRP A 38 9.54 5.64 -2.32
CA TRP A 38 9.04 5.99 -3.66
C TRP A 38 8.31 4.85 -4.34
N LEU A 39 8.69 3.62 -4.01
CA LEU A 39 8.12 2.41 -4.58
C LEU A 39 7.07 1.77 -3.66
N LEU A 40 6.59 2.50 -2.65
CA LEU A 40 5.46 2.09 -1.83
C LEU A 40 4.15 2.61 -2.42
N THR A 41 3.11 1.80 -2.32
CA THR A 41 1.76 2.18 -2.73
C THR A 41 0.75 1.89 -1.62
N LEU A 42 -0.31 2.69 -1.53
CA LEU A 42 -1.50 2.40 -0.74
C LEU A 42 -2.49 1.67 -1.63
N GLU A 43 -2.75 0.40 -1.31
CA GLU A 43 -3.70 -0.40 -2.07
C GLU A 43 -5.12 0.11 -1.83
N CYS A 44 -5.82 0.44 -2.90
CA CYS A 44 -7.18 0.93 -2.85
C CYS A 44 -8.15 -0.06 -3.53
N ARG A 45 -9.46 0.11 -3.32
CA ARG A 45 -10.45 -0.67 -4.08
C ARG A 45 -10.45 -0.25 -5.54
N ASN A 46 -10.30 1.05 -5.79
CA ASN A 46 -10.48 1.65 -7.11
C ASN A 46 -9.15 2.04 -7.80
N GLY A 47 -8.04 1.44 -7.38
CA GLY A 47 -6.70 1.74 -7.90
C GLY A 47 -5.66 1.72 -6.78
N HIS A 48 -4.74 2.68 -6.79
CA HIS A 48 -3.74 2.86 -5.74
C HIS A 48 -3.34 4.32 -5.56
N ILE A 49 -2.73 4.65 -4.42
CA ILE A 49 -2.17 5.97 -4.12
C ILE A 49 -0.67 5.81 -3.88
N TYR A 50 0.15 6.71 -4.41
CA TYR A 50 1.62 6.63 -4.36
C TYR A 50 2.24 8.02 -4.12
N PRO A 51 3.50 8.11 -3.65
CA PRO A 51 4.17 9.38 -3.46
C PRO A 51 4.43 10.09 -4.80
N HIS A 52 4.24 11.41 -4.82
CA HIS A 52 4.51 12.26 -5.99
C HIS A 52 5.57 13.33 -5.69
N GLY A 53 6.25 13.22 -4.55
CA GLY A 53 7.29 14.14 -4.10
C GLY A 53 6.78 15.36 -3.34
N GLY A 54 7.66 15.95 -2.53
CA GLY A 54 7.32 16.99 -1.57
C GLY A 54 6.22 16.51 -0.62
N ASP A 55 5.20 17.34 -0.47
CA ASP A 55 3.99 17.04 0.31
C ASP A 55 2.83 16.49 -0.55
N TYR A 56 3.13 16.01 -1.76
CA TYR A 56 2.11 15.54 -2.71
C TYR A 56 2.09 14.02 -2.84
N LEU A 57 0.88 13.52 -3.01
CA LEU A 57 0.58 12.16 -3.41
C LEU A 57 -0.09 12.18 -4.78
N ALA A 58 -0.10 11.03 -5.43
CA ALA A 58 -0.88 10.81 -6.64
C ALA A 58 -1.78 9.59 -6.48
N ALA A 59 -2.96 9.64 -7.09
CA ALA A 59 -3.92 8.56 -7.16
C ALA A 59 -4.05 8.10 -8.60
N ALA A 60 -3.75 6.83 -8.84
CA ALA A 60 -3.95 6.17 -10.12
C ALA A 60 -5.21 5.31 -10.05
N THR A 61 -6.18 5.60 -10.90
CA THR A 61 -7.42 4.80 -11.00
C THR A 61 -7.16 3.52 -11.79
N ARG A 62 -7.95 2.46 -11.52
CA ARG A 62 -7.82 1.17 -12.23
C ARG A 62 -8.37 1.19 -13.67
N GLY A 63 -9.18 2.18 -13.99
CA GLY A 63 -10.02 2.21 -15.18
C GLY A 63 -10.77 3.52 -15.30
N TRP A 64 -11.23 3.81 -16.51
CA TRP A 64 -12.19 4.88 -16.76
C TRP A 64 -13.56 4.61 -16.15
N GLY A 65 -14.31 5.70 -15.97
CA GLY A 65 -15.72 5.66 -15.62
C GLY A 65 -16.04 6.53 -14.40
N THR A 66 -16.98 6.06 -13.58
CA THR A 66 -17.53 6.84 -12.47
C THR A 66 -16.47 7.24 -11.44
N VAL A 67 -15.51 6.35 -11.12
CA VAL A 67 -14.45 6.68 -10.15
C VAL A 67 -13.51 7.74 -10.70
N ALA A 68 -12.99 7.56 -11.93
CA ALA A 68 -12.12 8.55 -12.57
C ALA A 68 -12.81 9.92 -12.65
N THR A 69 -14.08 9.93 -13.05
CA THR A 69 -14.90 11.16 -13.09
C THR A 69 -15.08 11.78 -11.70
N ALA A 70 -15.36 10.97 -10.68
CA ALA A 70 -15.53 11.46 -9.32
C ALA A 70 -14.22 12.02 -8.74
N LEU A 71 -13.10 11.36 -9.03
CA LEU A 71 -11.77 11.80 -8.62
C LEU A 71 -11.44 13.14 -9.29
N ALA A 72 -11.58 13.24 -10.62
CA ALA A 72 -11.29 14.46 -11.38
C ALA A 72 -12.17 15.67 -10.99
N LYS A 73 -13.35 15.43 -10.40
CA LYS A 73 -14.25 16.49 -9.91
C LYS A 73 -13.86 17.03 -8.53
N LEU A 74 -12.93 16.41 -7.82
CA LEU A 74 -12.48 16.92 -6.52
C LEU A 74 -11.69 18.23 -6.73
N PRO A 75 -12.00 19.31 -6.00
CA PRO A 75 -11.32 20.60 -6.17
C PRO A 75 -9.85 20.57 -5.70
N CYS A 76 -9.46 19.57 -4.92
CA CYS A 76 -8.11 19.38 -4.39
C CYS A 76 -7.20 18.51 -5.27
N VAL A 77 -7.67 18.06 -6.44
CA VAL A 77 -6.87 17.23 -7.34
C VAL A 77 -6.53 17.97 -8.63
N GLU A 78 -5.34 17.67 -9.14
CA GLU A 78 -4.85 18.08 -10.46
C GLU A 78 -4.70 16.79 -11.28
N VAL A 79 -5.44 16.65 -12.38
CA VAL A 79 -5.25 15.51 -13.29
C VAL A 79 -3.94 15.72 -14.06
N VAL A 80 -2.95 14.87 -13.78
CA VAL A 80 -1.61 14.96 -14.39
C VAL A 80 -1.48 14.04 -15.60
N GLN A 81 -2.31 13.00 -15.68
CA GLN A 81 -2.36 12.10 -16.83
C GLN A 81 -3.78 11.60 -17.04
N ASP A 82 -4.21 11.64 -18.30
CA ASP A 82 -5.52 11.19 -18.75
C ASP A 82 -5.34 10.11 -19.83
N GLY A 83 -5.12 8.86 -19.40
CA GLY A 83 -4.79 7.73 -20.27
C GLY A 83 -6.01 6.87 -20.56
N ALA A 84 -6.01 6.06 -21.62
CA ALA A 84 -7.17 5.23 -21.99
C ALA A 84 -7.58 4.15 -20.96
N ASP A 85 -6.75 3.91 -19.94
CA ASP A 85 -6.93 2.98 -18.83
C ASP A 85 -7.25 3.68 -17.50
N GLY A 86 -7.50 4.99 -17.53
CA GLY A 86 -7.89 5.77 -16.37
C GLY A 86 -7.02 7.01 -16.19
N ILE A 87 -7.16 7.65 -15.03
CA ILE A 87 -6.46 8.89 -14.73
C ILE A 87 -5.44 8.72 -13.62
N ASN A 88 -4.39 9.54 -13.68
CA ASN A 88 -3.52 9.84 -12.56
C ASN A 88 -3.80 11.28 -12.11
N ALA A 89 -4.17 11.45 -10.86
CA ALA A 89 -4.44 12.75 -10.26
C ALA A 89 -3.54 13.00 -9.06
N LYS A 90 -2.86 14.15 -9.06
CA LYS A 90 -1.99 14.63 -8.00
C LYS A 90 -2.81 15.44 -6.99
N PHE A 91 -2.49 15.32 -5.70
CA PHE A 91 -3.14 16.07 -4.63
C PHE A 91 -2.21 16.25 -3.43
N HIS A 92 -2.49 17.27 -2.61
CA HIS A 92 -1.70 17.53 -1.42
C HIS A 92 -2.08 16.53 -0.30
N VAL A 93 -1.11 16.09 0.51
CA VAL A 93 -1.33 15.07 1.56
C VAL A 93 -2.40 15.43 2.60
N LYS A 94 -2.65 16.73 2.80
CA LYS A 94 -3.71 17.26 3.68
C LYS A 94 -5.11 16.87 3.18
N ASP A 95 -5.29 16.72 1.88
CA ASP A 95 -6.56 16.40 1.24
C ASP A 95 -6.81 14.89 1.11
N PHE A 96 -5.95 14.08 1.74
CA PHE A 96 -6.04 12.63 1.70
C PHE A 96 -7.42 12.10 2.08
N ALA A 97 -8.12 12.72 3.02
CA ALA A 97 -9.45 12.27 3.42
C ALA A 97 -10.46 12.30 2.26
N ALA A 98 -10.48 13.40 1.49
CA ALA A 98 -11.41 13.55 0.36
C ALA A 98 -11.09 12.53 -0.75
N VAL A 99 -9.81 12.35 -1.08
CA VAL A 99 -9.38 11.37 -2.08
C VAL A 99 -9.62 9.94 -1.61
N ALA A 100 -9.40 9.65 -0.32
CA ALA A 100 -9.63 8.33 0.27
C ALA A 100 -11.10 7.91 0.21
N GLU A 101 -12.04 8.85 0.26
CA GLU A 101 -13.46 8.54 0.08
C GLU A 101 -13.78 8.07 -1.34
N VAL A 102 -13.05 8.53 -2.35
CA VAL A 102 -13.22 8.09 -3.75
C VAL A 102 -12.44 6.81 -4.02
N MET A 103 -11.17 6.76 -3.63
CA MET A 103 -10.27 5.64 -3.94
C MET A 103 -10.57 4.40 -3.10
N LYS A 104 -11.09 4.59 -1.88
CA LYS A 104 -11.35 3.56 -0.87
C LYS A 104 -10.10 2.72 -0.53
N PRO A 105 -9.10 3.30 0.17
CA PRO A 105 -7.93 2.57 0.65
C PRO A 105 -8.31 1.33 1.48
N ARG A 106 -7.67 0.21 1.19
CA ARG A 106 -7.92 -1.06 1.89
C ARG A 106 -7.37 -0.97 3.30
N ARG A 107 -8.20 -1.29 4.29
CA ARG A 107 -7.77 -1.31 5.70
C ARG A 107 -6.85 -2.50 5.97
N LYS A 108 -5.85 -2.27 6.82
CA LYS A 108 -5.02 -3.37 7.35
C LYS A 108 -5.90 -4.25 8.24
N ARG A 109 -5.92 -5.56 8.00
CA ARG A 109 -6.61 -6.51 8.88
C ARG A 109 -5.92 -6.49 10.24
N LYS A 110 -6.67 -6.14 11.29
CA LYS A 110 -6.25 -6.39 12.67
C LYS A 110 -6.98 -7.64 13.13
N LEU A 111 -6.23 -8.67 13.53
CA LEU A 111 -6.80 -9.81 14.23
C LEU A 111 -7.27 -9.32 15.59
N THR A 112 -8.50 -9.63 15.96
CA THR A 112 -8.93 -9.49 17.36
C THR A 112 -8.16 -10.47 18.23
N ASP A 113 -8.12 -10.25 19.54
CA ASP A 113 -7.44 -11.17 20.46
C ASP A 113 -8.04 -12.57 20.39
N GLU A 114 -9.35 -12.68 20.18
CA GLU A 114 -10.04 -13.95 19.98
C GLU A 114 -9.61 -14.65 18.67
N GLN A 115 -9.50 -13.91 17.56
CA GLN A 115 -9.03 -14.46 16.29
C GLN A 115 -7.55 -14.85 16.36
N ARG A 116 -6.74 -14.08 17.09
CA ARG A 116 -5.34 -14.41 17.38
C ARG A 116 -5.26 -15.68 18.22
N ALA A 117 -6.08 -15.82 19.27
CA ALA A 117 -6.13 -17.02 20.10
C ALA A 117 -6.55 -18.25 19.29
N LYS A 118 -7.57 -18.14 18.43
CA LYS A 118 -7.99 -19.21 17.51
C LYS A 118 -6.87 -19.62 16.54
N LEU A 119 -6.13 -18.66 15.98
CA LEU A 119 -4.99 -18.95 15.11
C LEU A 119 -3.84 -19.64 15.86
N VAL A 120 -3.54 -19.21 17.09
CA VAL A 120 -2.52 -19.87 17.93
C VAL A 120 -2.94 -21.29 18.28
N ALA A 121 -4.21 -21.50 18.65
CA ALA A 121 -4.75 -22.83 18.95
C ALA A 121 -4.71 -23.75 17.72
N ALA A 122 -5.14 -23.26 16.56
CA ALA A 122 -5.08 -24.03 15.30
C ALA A 122 -3.63 -24.35 14.89
N GLY A 123 -2.71 -23.39 15.05
CA GLY A 123 -1.28 -23.59 14.77
C GLY A 123 -0.57 -24.53 15.75
N ALA A 124 -1.09 -24.69 16.97
CA ALA A 124 -0.55 -25.66 17.93
C ALA A 124 -0.76 -27.11 17.48
N VAL A 125 -1.85 -27.40 16.76
CA VAL A 125 -2.16 -28.74 16.23
C VAL A 125 -1.16 -29.17 15.15
N HIS A 126 -0.66 -28.20 14.37
CA HIS A 126 0.26 -28.44 13.26
C HIS A 126 1.68 -27.93 13.54
N ARG A 127 2.04 -27.76 14.82
CA ARG A 127 3.36 -27.26 15.20
C ARG A 127 4.41 -28.27 14.75
N PHE A 128 5.29 -27.84 13.85
CA PHE A 128 6.41 -28.64 13.37
C PHE A 128 7.25 -29.06 14.58
N GLN A 129 7.31 -30.37 14.87
CA GLN A 129 8.19 -30.89 15.90
C GLN A 129 9.61 -30.87 15.34
N SER A 130 10.49 -30.06 15.93
CA SER A 130 11.92 -30.16 15.68
C SER A 130 12.36 -31.59 16.01
N GLY A 131 12.73 -32.37 15.01
CA GLY A 131 13.25 -33.72 15.19
C GLY A 131 14.58 -33.70 15.98
N PRO A 132 14.90 -34.76 16.76
CA PRO A 132 15.99 -34.77 17.74
C PRO A 132 17.43 -34.80 17.19
N ASP A 133 17.71 -34.43 15.93
CA ASP A 133 19.03 -34.63 15.29
C ASP A 133 19.91 -33.39 15.12
N ALA A 134 19.74 -32.36 15.96
CA ALA A 134 20.64 -31.19 15.98
C ALA A 134 21.80 -31.32 16.99
N ALA A 135 22.06 -32.50 17.55
CA ALA A 135 23.05 -32.69 18.62
C ALA A 135 24.28 -33.56 18.24
N ARG A 136 24.48 -33.91 16.97
CA ARG A 136 25.67 -34.68 16.54
C ARG A 136 26.34 -34.08 15.30
N ALA A 137 27.08 -33.00 15.52
CA ALA A 137 28.19 -32.61 14.66
C ALA A 137 29.23 -31.86 15.50
N ARG A 138 30.19 -32.60 16.04
CA ARG A 138 31.52 -32.12 16.44
C ARG A 138 32.53 -33.13 15.95
#